data_AF-A0A4Q1IEH9-F1
#
_entry.id   AF-A0A4Q1IEH9-F1
#
_cell.length_a   1.000
_cell.length_b   1.000
_cell.length_c   1.000
_cell.angle_alpha   90.00
_cell.angle_beta   90.00
_cell.angle_gamma   90.00
#
_symmetry.space_group_name_H-M   'P 1'
#
loop_
_entity.id
_entity.type
_entity.pdbx_description
1 polymer ?
#
loop_
_entity_poly.entity_id
_entity_poly.type
_entity_poly.pdbx_seq_one_letter_code
_entity_poly.pdbx_strand_id
1 'polypeptide(L)' 'MRNTFIIICLLLFNSNLFSQEFKLPEIFPSSPTAAELGKFGADPVNLSTGLPQIEIPLYTIQSGD' A
#
# COMPACT_ATOMS: atom_id res chain seq x y z
N MET A 1 8.95 42.90 -44.92
CA MET A 1 7.58 42.39 -45.01
C MET A 1 7.52 40.87 -45.11
N ARG A 2 8.30 40.23 -45.99
CA ARG A 2 8.36 38.74 -46.11
C ARG A 2 8.83 38.05 -44.82
N ASN A 3 9.96 38.49 -44.24
CA ASN A 3 10.54 37.84 -43.06
C ASN A 3 9.76 38.14 -41.77
N THR A 4 9.12 39.31 -41.68
CA THR A 4 8.26 39.66 -40.54
C THR A 4 7.01 38.80 -40.47
N PHE A 5 6.44 38.41 -41.61
CA PHE A 5 5.29 37.50 -41.66
C PHE A 5 5.64 36.10 -41.14
N ILE A 6 6.84 35.60 -41.46
CA ILE A 6 7.34 34.29 -41.01
C ILE A 6 7.51 34.27 -39.49
N ILE A 7 8.05 35.35 -38.90
CA ILE A 7 8.24 35.45 -37.45
C ILE A 7 6.89 35.45 -36.71
N ILE A 8 5.88 36.12 -37.26
CA ILE A 8 4.53 36.14 -36.69
C ILE A 8 3.89 34.74 -36.72
N CYS A 9 4.02 34.00 -37.84
CA CYS A 9 3.53 32.63 -37.92
C CYS A 9 4.21 31.68 -36.92
N LEU A 10 5.52 31.86 -36.67
CA LEU A 10 6.28 31.05 -35.72
C LEU A 10 5.83 31.29 -34.26
N LEU A 11 5.51 32.54 -33.90
CA LEU A 11 5.07 32.90 -32.56
C LEU A 11 3.67 32.35 -32.22
N LEU A 12 2.82 32.14 -33.24
CA LEU A 12 1.47 31.62 -33.08
C LEU A 12 1.41 30.09 -32.91
N PHE A 13 2.53 29.37 -33.07
CA PHE A 13 2.58 27.90 -33.11
C PHE A 13 2.90 27.22 -31.76
N ASN A 14 2.69 27.91 -30.63
CA ASN A 14 3.03 27.37 -29.31
C ASN A 14 1.86 26.59 -28.70
N SER A 15 1.85 25.26 -28.85
CA SER A 15 0.95 24.36 -28.12
C SER A 15 1.66 23.72 -26.93
N ASN A 16 1.11 23.86 -25.72
CA ASN A 16 1.59 23.12 -24.54
C ASN A 16 1.23 21.63 -24.68
N LEU A 17 2.21 20.80 -24.99
CA LEU A 17 2.08 19.35 -25.02
C LEU A 17 2.28 18.81 -23.60
N PHE A 18 1.26 18.14 -23.05
CA PHE A 18 1.36 17.41 -21.78
C PHE A 18 1.40 15.91 -22.06
N SER A 19 2.27 15.18 -21.36
CA SER A 19 2.28 13.71 -21.43
C SER A 19 1.08 13.14 -20.66
N GLN A 20 0.63 11.97 -21.09
CA GLN A 20 -0.43 11.21 -20.40
C GLN A 20 0.13 10.71 -19.07
N GLU A 21 -0.50 11.09 -17.95
CA GLU A 21 -0.16 10.53 -16.63
C GLU A 21 -0.75 9.11 -16.53
N PHE A 22 0.09 8.10 -16.73
CA PHE A 22 -0.32 6.70 -16.60
C PHE A 22 -0.28 6.29 -15.13
N LYS A 23 -1.44 6.26 -14.49
CA LYS A 23 -1.60 5.79 -13.11
C LYS A 23 -1.49 4.26 -13.10
N LEU A 24 -0.31 3.73 -12.76
CA LEU A 24 -0.15 2.29 -12.52
C LEU A 24 -1.11 1.89 -11.38
N PRO A 25 -1.70 0.68 -11.44
CA PRO A 25 -2.32 0.09 -10.26
C PRO A 25 -1.29 0.06 -9.13
N GLU A 26 -1.67 0.46 -7.92
CA GLU A 26 -0.87 0.19 -6.74
C GLU A 26 -0.84 -1.32 -6.53
N ILE A 27 0.20 -1.98 -7.05
CA ILE A 27 0.43 -3.43 -6.89
C ILE A 27 0.93 -3.74 -5.46
N PHE A 28 1.34 -2.71 -4.71
CA PHE A 28 1.74 -2.85 -3.32
C PHE A 28 0.55 -2.67 -2.40
N PRO A 29 0.40 -3.52 -1.36
CA PRO A 29 -0.62 -3.29 -0.35
C PRO A 29 -0.37 -1.94 0.32
N SER A 30 -1.45 -1.24 0.68
CA SER A 30 -1.35 -0.04 1.49
C SER A 30 -0.56 -0.34 2.76
N SER A 31 0.36 0.55 3.12
CA SER A 31 1.11 0.41 4.37
C SER A 31 0.12 0.37 5.55
N PRO A 32 0.37 -0.46 6.58
CA PRO A 32 -0.53 -0.56 7.73
C PRO A 32 -0.65 0.80 8.42
N THR A 33 -1.83 1.06 8.99
CA THR A 33 -2.03 2.27 9.80
C THR A 33 -1.14 2.17 11.04
N ALA A 34 -0.56 3.28 11.52
CA ALA A 34 0.32 3.27 12.70
C ALA A 34 -0.33 2.62 13.95
N ALA A 35 -1.66 2.69 14.07
CA ALA A 35 -2.44 2.03 15.10
C ALA A 35 -2.43 0.48 14.99
N GLU A 36 -2.29 -0.07 13.79
CA GLU A 36 -2.27 -1.50 13.53
C GLU A 36 -0.90 -2.13 13.79
N LEU A 37 0.18 -1.33 13.87
CA LEU A 37 1.52 -1.81 14.21
C LEU A 37 1.57 -2.49 15.59
N GLY A 38 0.75 -2.03 16.54
CA GLY A 38 0.67 -2.64 17.88
C GLY A 38 0.11 -4.06 17.89
N LYS A 39 -0.62 -4.47 16.83
CA LYS A 39 -1.22 -5.81 16.76
C LYS A 39 -0.18 -6.91 16.49
N PHE A 40 0.93 -6.59 15.84
CA PHE A 40 1.95 -7.57 15.46
C PHE A 40 2.77 -8.12 16.66
N GLY A 41 2.64 -7.52 17.84
CA GLY A 41 3.22 -8.02 19.09
C GLY A 41 2.18 -8.47 20.12
N ALA A 42 0.90 -8.52 19.76
CA ALA A 42 -0.17 -8.86 20.69
C ALA A 42 -0.17 -10.35 21.07
N ASP A 43 0.23 -11.22 20.12
CA ASP A 43 0.28 -12.65 20.36
C ASP A 43 1.64 -13.06 20.96
N PRO A 44 1.67 -13.57 22.20
CA PRO A 44 2.91 -13.95 22.85
C PRO A 44 3.52 -15.16 22.15
N VAL A 45 4.78 -14.99 21.74
CA VAL A 45 5.63 -16.09 21.25
C VAL A 45 6.77 -16.32 22.22
N ASN A 46 7.26 -17.56 22.27
CA ASN A 46 8.45 -17.87 23.04
C ASN A 46 9.66 -17.12 22.46
N LEU A 47 10.38 -16.35 23.28
CA LEU A 47 11.51 -15.52 22.81
C LEU A 47 12.75 -16.33 22.39
N SER A 48 12.84 -17.60 22.80
CA SER A 48 13.94 -18.51 22.44
C SER A 48 13.62 -19.34 21.20
N THR A 49 12.37 -19.80 21.05
CA THR A 49 11.96 -20.73 19.97
C THR A 49 11.08 -20.11 18.89
N GLY A 50 10.53 -18.91 19.11
CA GLY A 50 9.61 -18.23 18.20
C GLY A 50 8.23 -18.90 18.06
N LEU A 51 7.96 -19.94 18.85
CA LEU A 51 6.70 -20.69 18.78
C LEU A 51 5.57 -19.95 19.52
N PRO A 52 4.37 -19.85 18.94
CA PRO A 52 3.20 -19.33 19.64
C PRO A 52 2.73 -20.30 20.72
N GLN A 53 2.22 -19.76 21.83
CA GLN A 53 1.62 -20.59 22.88
C GLN A 53 0.21 -21.01 22.48
N ILE A 54 0.04 -22.27 22.08
CA ILE A 54 -1.25 -22.86 21.73
C ILE A 54 -1.71 -23.74 22.89
N GLU A 55 -2.80 -23.36 23.56
CA GLU A 55 -3.43 -24.15 24.62
C GLU A 55 -4.76 -24.72 24.11
N ILE A 56 -4.89 -26.05 24.13
CA ILE A 56 -6.13 -26.75 23.76
C ILE A 56 -6.81 -27.15 25.08
N PRO A 57 -7.94 -26.55 25.46
CA PRO A 57 -8.63 -26.91 26.69
C PRO A 57 -9.16 -28.34 26.59
N LEU A 58 -8.76 -29.19 27.55
CA LEU A 58 -9.28 -30.55 27.69
C LEU A 58 -10.46 -30.51 28.67
N TYR A 59 -11.64 -30.87 28.18
CA TYR A 59 -12.83 -31.03 29.02
C TYR A 59 -12.99 -32.50 29.39
N THR A 60 -13.10 -32.79 30.69
CA THR A 60 -13.50 -34.11 31.17
C THR A 60 -14.99 -34.10 31.45
N ILE A 61 -15.75 -34.91 30.71
CA ILE A 61 -17.19 -35.08 30.96
C ILE A 61 -17.35 -36.06 32.12
N GLN A 62 -17.93 -35.59 33.23
CA GLN A 62 -18.38 -36.43 34.34
C GLN A 62 -19.83 -36.83 34.04
N SER A 63 -20.11 -38.13 33.95
CA SER A 63 -21.46 -38.67 33.74
C SER A 63 -21.78 -39.68 34.82
N GLY A 64 -22.79 -39.40 35.64
CA GLY A 64 -23.38 -40.33 36.60
C GLY A 64 -23.66 -39.71 37.98
N ASP A 65 -24.90 -39.89 38.46
CA ASP A 65 -25.17 -40.80 39.58
C ASP A 65 -25.70 -42.12 38.98
#